data_AF-A0A2J6HLL3-F1
#
_entry.id   AF-A0A2J6HLL3-F1
#
_cell.length_a   1.000
_cell.length_b   1.000
_cell.length_c   1.000
_cell.angle_alpha   90.00
_cell.angle_beta   90.00
_cell.angle_gamma   90.00
#
_symmetry.space_group_name_H-M   'P 1'
#
loop_
_entity.id
_entity.type
_entity.pdbx_description
1 polymer ?
#
loop_
_entity_poly.entity_id
_entity_poly.type
_entity_poly.pdbx_seq_one_letter_code
_entity_poly.pdbx_strand_id
1 'polypeptide(L)'
;MKTKKVLKYVSRIWGIIVTSLWVLIFGVLIGEKLIEEGFTYLIEISKNLFNWHDDPTGFFITYLIGYAIIWWKPLWGSIIIIFASTMYVIIAGFDGPPIFAIPAFSVGLFYLIYSITLTKNKIIYSAN
;
A
#
# COMPACT_ATOMS: atom_id res chain seq x y z
N MET A 1 23.50 4.50 14.17
CA MET A 1 22.57 5.63 13.90
C MET A 1 22.36 5.92 12.40
N LYS A 2 23.40 5.82 11.55
CA LYS A 2 23.31 6.06 10.09
C LYS A 2 22.33 5.12 9.35
N THR A 3 22.38 3.81 9.59
CA THR A 3 21.55 2.81 8.89
C THR A 3 20.04 3.04 9.06
N LYS A 4 19.61 3.49 10.24
CA LYS A 4 18.18 3.79 10.52
C LYS A 4 17.67 4.97 9.70
N LYS A 5 18.50 6.01 9.58
CA LYS A 5 18.16 7.19 8.77
C LYS A 5 18.07 6.80 7.30
N VAL A 6 19.06 6.06 6.79
CA VAL A 6 19.06 5.56 5.41
C VAL A 6 17.80 4.74 5.12
N LEU A 7 17.48 3.76 5.96
CA LEU A 7 16.29 2.92 5.78
C LEU A 7 15.01 3.75 5.79
N LYS A 8 14.86 4.71 6.72
CA LYS A 8 13.72 5.63 6.75
C LYS A 8 13.55 6.40 5.44
N TYR A 9 14.64 6.94 4.90
CA TYR A 9 14.60 7.71 3.65
C TYR A 9 14.30 6.81 2.45
N VAL A 10 14.93 5.63 2.36
CA VAL A 10 14.68 4.66 1.30
C VAL A 10 13.22 4.22 1.30
N SER A 11 12.65 3.81 2.45
CA SER A 11 11.25 3.40 2.55
C SER A 11 10.30 4.52 2.10
N ARG A 12 10.59 5.77 2.50
CA ARG A 12 9.78 6.94 2.12
C ARG A 12 9.85 7.26 0.64
N ILE A 13 11.06 7.39 0.10
CA ILE A 13 11.27 7.72 -1.32
C ILE A 13 10.64 6.64 -2.19
N TRP A 14 10.88 5.36 -1.87
CA TRP A 14 10.30 4.25 -2.60
C TRP A 14 8.78 4.23 -2.54
N GLY A 15 8.20 4.40 -1.35
CA GLY A 15 6.76 4.49 -1.19
C GLY A 15 6.14 5.64 -1.99
N ILE A 16 6.78 6.82 -2.01
CA ILE A 16 6.31 7.96 -2.81
C ILE A 16 6.34 7.63 -4.30
N ILE A 17 7.44 7.05 -4.80
CA ILE A 17 7.59 6.69 -6.22
C ILE A 17 6.49 5.70 -6.63
N VAL A 18 6.34 4.60 -5.91
CA VAL A 18 5.34 3.55 -6.24
C VAL A 18 3.92 4.11 -6.16
N THR A 19 3.58 4.82 -5.08
CA THR A 19 2.25 5.42 -4.95
C THR A 19 1.96 6.45 -6.04
N SER A 20 2.95 7.28 -6.42
CA SER A 20 2.75 8.28 -7.47
C SER A 20 2.48 7.63 -8.82
N LEU A 21 3.23 6.56 -9.17
CA LEU A 21 2.98 5.79 -10.39
C LEU A 21 1.59 5.18 -10.41
N TRP A 22 1.12 4.68 -9.26
CA TRP A 22 -0.19 4.07 -9.15
C TRP A 22 -1.32 5.09 -9.27
N VAL A 23 -1.16 6.26 -8.64
CA VAL A 23 -2.10 7.37 -8.78
C VAL A 23 -2.18 7.86 -10.22
N LEU A 24 -1.06 7.85 -10.97
CA LEU A 24 -1.10 8.20 -12.40
C LEU A 24 -1.89 7.18 -13.23
N ILE A 25 -1.79 5.89 -12.93
CA ILE A 25 -2.50 4.83 -13.66
C ILE A 25 -3.98 4.80 -13.26
N PHE A 26 -4.25 4.57 -11.98
CA PHE A 26 -5.61 4.35 -11.48
C PHE A 26 -6.34 5.65 -11.17
N GLY A 27 -5.64 6.71 -10.76
CA GLY A 27 -6.28 7.98 -10.44
C GLY A 27 -6.89 8.65 -11.67
N VAL A 28 -6.28 8.52 -12.84
CA VAL A 28 -6.85 9.00 -14.11
C VAL A 28 -8.12 8.21 -14.45
N LEU A 29 -8.06 6.87 -14.41
CA LEU A 29 -9.21 6.01 -14.68
C LEU A 29 -10.39 6.26 -13.73
N ILE A 30 -10.11 6.41 -12.43
CA ILE A 30 -11.13 6.74 -11.42
C ILE A 30 -11.70 8.14 -11.68
N GLY A 31 -10.86 9.10 -12.04
CA GLY A 31 -11.27 10.47 -12.34
C GLY A 31 -12.21 10.56 -13.55
N GLU A 32 -11.88 9.87 -14.65
CA GLU A 32 -12.71 9.79 -15.85
C GLU A 32 -14.07 9.16 -15.54
N LYS A 33 -14.09 8.00 -14.89
CA LYS A 33 -15.34 7.33 -14.51
C LYS A 33 -16.19 8.14 -13.53
N LEU A 34 -15.58 8.87 -12.59
CA LEU A 34 -16.30 9.79 -11.72
C LEU A 34 -16.97 10.93 -12.49
N ILE A 35 -16.34 11.43 -13.55
CA ILE A 35 -16.92 12.50 -14.38
C ILE A 35 -18.08 11.96 -15.24
N GLU A 36 -17.92 10.77 -15.81
CA GLU A 36 -18.92 10.15 -16.70
C GLU A 36 -20.15 9.63 -15.95
N GLU A 37 -19.95 8.94 -14.83
CA GLU A 37 -21.01 8.19 -14.13
C GLU A 37 -21.40 8.81 -12.78
N GLY A 38 -20.63 9.79 -12.28
CA GLY A 38 -20.94 10.55 -11.08
C GLY A 38 -21.13 9.68 -9.84
N PHE A 39 -22.28 9.85 -9.19
CA PHE A 39 -22.60 9.18 -7.92
C PHE A 39 -22.76 7.65 -8.05
N THR A 40 -23.11 7.16 -9.25
CA THR A 40 -23.25 5.73 -9.52
C THR A 40 -21.91 5.00 -9.37
N TYR A 41 -20.84 5.63 -9.84
CA TYR A 41 -19.50 5.08 -9.75
C TYR A 41 -18.96 5.05 -8.31
N LEU A 42 -19.40 5.95 -7.42
CA LEU A 42 -19.07 5.86 -5.99
C LEU A 42 -19.62 4.57 -5.35
N ILE A 43 -20.81 4.13 -5.78
CA ILE A 43 -21.39 2.86 -5.34
C ILE A 43 -20.55 1.69 -5.88
N GLU A 44 -20.09 1.77 -7.13
CA GLU A 44 -19.20 0.77 -7.72
C GLU A 44 -17.85 0.69 -6.99
N ILE A 45 -17.23 1.83 -6.70
CA ILE A 45 -16.01 1.92 -5.88
C ILE A 45 -16.21 1.21 -4.54
N SER A 46 -17.35 1.41 -3.88
CA SER A 46 -17.63 0.74 -2.60
C SER A 46 -17.69 -0.78 -2.76
N LYS A 47 -18.29 -1.29 -3.84
CA LYS A 47 -18.33 -2.73 -4.15
C LYS A 47 -16.95 -3.29 -4.47
N ASN A 48 -16.16 -2.56 -5.25
CA ASN A 48 -14.79 -2.93 -5.60
C ASN A 48 -13.90 -2.93 -4.35
N LEU A 49 -14.15 -2.05 -3.39
CA LEU A 49 -13.46 -2.05 -2.10
C LEU A 49 -13.83 -3.26 -1.23
N PHE A 50 -15.06 -3.78 -1.30
CA PHE A 50 -15.40 -5.05 -0.65
C PHE A 50 -14.75 -6.24 -1.34
N ASN A 51 -14.67 -6.22 -2.67
CA ASN A 51 -14.06 -7.25 -3.52
C ASN A 51 -12.62 -6.92 -3.90
N TRP A 52 -11.89 -6.24 -3.01
CA TRP A 52 -10.57 -5.66 -3.29
C TRP A 52 -9.48 -6.67 -3.70
N HIS A 53 -9.72 -7.95 -3.46
CA HIS A 53 -8.78 -9.04 -3.74
C HIS A 53 -8.87 -9.53 -5.19
N ASP A 54 -9.98 -9.26 -5.87
CA ASP A 54 -10.25 -9.73 -7.23
C ASP A 54 -10.32 -8.57 -8.25
N ASP A 55 -10.42 -7.33 -7.77
CA ASP A 55 -10.49 -6.13 -8.60
C ASP A 55 -9.22 -5.25 -8.47
N PRO A 56 -8.55 -4.88 -9.58
CA PRO A 56 -7.37 -4.01 -9.54
C PRO A 56 -7.62 -2.64 -8.91
N THR A 57 -8.82 -2.05 -9.08
CA THR A 57 -9.17 -0.74 -8.52
C THR A 57 -9.39 -0.85 -7.01
N GLY A 58 -10.11 -1.89 -6.57
CA GLY A 58 -10.28 -2.22 -5.16
C GLY A 58 -8.95 -2.49 -4.46
N PHE A 59 -8.04 -3.19 -5.12
CA PHE A 59 -6.68 -3.39 -4.64
C PHE A 59 -5.91 -2.08 -4.53
N PHE A 60 -5.96 -1.22 -5.55
CA PHE A 60 -5.34 0.11 -5.54
C PHE A 60 -5.83 0.96 -4.35
N ILE A 61 -7.14 1.00 -4.11
CA ILE A 61 -7.72 1.75 -2.99
C ILE A 61 -7.28 1.15 -1.65
N THR A 62 -7.26 -0.18 -1.53
CA THR A 62 -6.77 -0.87 -0.32
C THR A 62 -5.30 -0.55 -0.05
N TYR A 63 -4.47 -0.54 -1.10
CA TYR A 63 -3.08 -0.09 -1.02
C TYR A 63 -2.98 1.35 -0.55
N LEU A 64 -3.77 2.28 -1.11
CA LEU A 64 -3.78 3.68 -0.69
C LEU A 64 -4.15 3.85 0.78
N ILE A 65 -5.14 3.10 1.26
CA ILE A 65 -5.52 3.09 2.69
C ILE A 65 -4.35 2.61 3.54
N GLY A 66 -3.72 1.48 3.18
CA GLY A 66 -2.53 0.97 3.85
C GLY A 66 -1.38 1.98 3.86
N TYR A 67 -1.13 2.64 2.73
CA TYR A 67 -0.09 3.64 2.57
C TYR A 67 -0.38 4.92 3.35
N ALA A 68 -1.64 5.36 3.43
CA ALA A 68 -2.05 6.47 4.28
C ALA A 68 -1.77 6.12 5.76
N ILE A 69 -2.19 4.93 6.22
CA ILE A 69 -1.97 4.47 7.59
C ILE A 69 -0.49 4.44 7.96
N ILE A 70 0.42 4.16 7.02
CA ILE A 70 1.87 4.17 7.26
C ILE A 70 2.36 5.50 7.86
N TRP A 71 1.73 6.64 7.54
CA TRP A 71 2.15 7.95 8.05
C TRP A 71 1.93 8.12 9.55
N TRP A 72 0.91 7.47 10.11
CA TRP A 72 0.60 7.50 11.55
C TRP A 72 1.06 6.24 12.28
N LYS A 73 0.86 5.07 11.66
CA LYS A 73 1.18 3.74 12.22
C LYS A 73 1.93 2.89 11.17
N PRO A 74 3.24 3.11 11.00
CA PRO A 74 4.07 2.44 9.99
C PRO A 74 3.94 0.91 9.97
N LEU A 75 3.93 0.29 11.15
CA LEU A 75 3.80 -1.16 11.30
C LEU A 75 2.46 -1.68 10.74
N TRP A 76 1.36 -1.09 11.19
CA TRP A 76 0.01 -1.53 10.81
C TRP A 76 -0.26 -1.29 9.33
N GLY A 77 0.13 -0.13 8.81
CA GLY A 77 0.01 0.16 7.38
C GLY A 77 0.82 -0.82 6.52
N SER A 78 2.05 -1.17 6.96
CA SER A 78 2.85 -2.17 6.24
C SER A 78 2.24 -3.57 6.22
N ILE A 79 1.62 -4.00 7.33
CA ILE A 79 0.93 -5.29 7.41
C ILE A 79 -0.27 -5.32 6.45
N ILE A 80 -1.06 -4.26 6.41
CA ILE A 80 -2.21 -4.14 5.50
C ILE A 80 -1.75 -4.26 4.04
N ILE A 81 -0.72 -3.52 3.64
CA ILE A 81 -0.20 -3.57 2.27
C ILE A 81 0.32 -4.98 1.91
N ILE A 82 1.10 -5.60 2.79
CA ILE A 82 1.63 -6.95 2.57
C ILE A 82 0.50 -7.96 2.44
N PHE A 83 -0.46 -7.93 3.38
CA PHE A 83 -1.60 -8.83 3.38
C PHE A 83 -2.42 -8.68 2.11
N ALA A 84 -2.76 -7.44 1.74
CA ALA A 84 -3.52 -7.16 0.54
C ALA A 84 -2.80 -7.63 -0.73
N SER A 85 -1.49 -7.37 -0.83
CA SER A 85 -0.68 -7.78 -1.99
C SER A 85 -0.62 -9.30 -2.12
N THR A 86 -0.45 -10.01 -0.99
CA THR A 86 -0.41 -11.47 -0.98
C THR A 86 -1.77 -12.07 -1.36
N MET A 87 -2.86 -11.56 -0.78
CA MET A 87 -4.22 -12.05 -1.09
C MET A 87 -4.58 -11.78 -2.54
N TYR A 88 -4.26 -10.60 -3.07
CA TYR A 88 -4.50 -10.26 -4.47
C TYR A 88 -3.83 -11.26 -5.42
N VAL A 89 -2.56 -11.61 -5.17
CA VAL A 89 -1.85 -12.62 -5.99
C VAL A 89 -2.43 -14.02 -5.84
N ILE A 90 -2.85 -14.41 -4.62
CA ILE A 90 -3.38 -15.75 -4.36
C ILE A 90 -4.74 -15.94 -5.06
N ILE A 91 -5.61 -14.92 -5.03
CA ILE A 91 -7.00 -15.06 -5.46
C ILE A 91 -7.18 -14.64 -6.93
N ALA A 92 -6.64 -13.49 -7.34
CA ALA A 92 -6.71 -13.02 -8.73
C ALA A 92 -5.73 -13.76 -9.67
N GLY A 93 -4.84 -14.58 -9.11
CA GLY A 93 -3.84 -15.34 -9.86
C GLY A 93 -2.81 -14.44 -10.56
N PHE A 94 -2.24 -14.94 -11.66
CA PHE A 94 -1.33 -14.17 -12.51
C PHE A 94 -2.05 -13.29 -13.55
N ASP A 95 -3.38 -13.43 -13.67
CA ASP A 95 -4.21 -12.70 -14.62
C ASP A 95 -4.53 -11.28 -14.13
N GLY A 96 -4.68 -11.08 -12.80
CA GLY A 96 -4.55 -9.77 -12.15
C GLY A 96 -3.06 -9.46 -11.94
N PRO A 97 -2.46 -8.48 -12.62
CA PRO A 97 -1.07 -8.62 -12.98
C PRO A 97 -0.16 -8.45 -11.74
N PRO A 98 0.78 -9.40 -11.50
CA PRO A 98 1.79 -9.31 -10.44
C PRO A 98 2.58 -8.00 -10.45
N ILE A 99 2.55 -7.29 -11.59
CA ILE A 99 3.12 -5.96 -11.79
C ILE A 99 2.59 -4.91 -10.78
N PHE A 100 1.40 -5.08 -10.22
CA PHE A 100 0.89 -4.22 -9.15
C PHE A 100 1.19 -4.82 -7.78
N ALA A 101 0.95 -6.12 -7.57
CA ALA A 101 1.18 -6.69 -6.25
C ALA A 101 2.65 -6.61 -5.79
N ILE A 102 3.62 -6.84 -6.67
CA ILE A 102 5.04 -6.89 -6.31
C ILE A 102 5.56 -5.52 -5.84
N PRO A 103 5.35 -4.40 -6.57
CA PRO A 103 5.74 -3.08 -6.09
C PRO A 103 5.05 -2.71 -4.78
N ALA A 104 3.75 -2.96 -4.62
CA ALA A 104 3.06 -2.68 -3.35
C ALA A 104 3.64 -3.49 -2.19
N PHE A 105 3.84 -4.80 -2.39
CA PHE A 105 4.46 -5.65 -1.41
C PHE A 105 5.82 -5.10 -0.96
N SER A 106 6.65 -4.63 -1.90
CA SER A 106 7.96 -4.06 -1.59
C SER A 106 7.88 -2.78 -0.74
N VAL A 107 6.87 -1.93 -0.96
CA VAL A 107 6.60 -0.77 -0.11
C VAL A 107 6.27 -1.23 1.31
N GLY A 108 5.33 -2.17 1.44
CA GLY A 108 4.99 -2.78 2.72
C GLY A 108 6.22 -3.36 3.43
N LEU A 109 7.03 -4.13 2.71
CA LEU A 109 8.24 -4.77 3.25
C LEU A 109 9.26 -3.75 3.78
N PHE A 110 9.55 -2.69 3.02
CA PHE A 110 10.49 -1.66 3.46
C PHE A 110 10.00 -0.91 4.71
N TYR A 111 8.70 -0.65 4.81
CA TYR A 111 8.14 -0.03 6.02
C TYR A 111 8.05 -1.00 7.20
N LEU A 112 7.85 -2.29 6.96
CA LEU A 112 7.88 -3.32 7.99
C LEU A 112 9.29 -3.45 8.60
N ILE A 113 10.32 -3.59 7.77
CA ILE A 113 11.72 -3.68 8.21
C ILE A 113 12.10 -2.41 8.99
N TYR A 114 11.71 -1.24 8.49
CA TYR A 114 11.92 0.02 9.20
C TYR A 114 11.25 0.03 10.58
N SER A 115 9.99 -0.39 10.65
CA SER A 115 9.19 -0.40 11.87
C SER A 115 9.77 -1.35 12.92
N ILE A 116 10.14 -2.57 12.53
CA ILE A 116 10.77 -3.56 13.43
C ILE A 116 12.10 -3.03 13.97
N THR A 117 12.90 -2.40 13.09
CA THR A 117 14.19 -1.80 13.48
C THR A 117 14.00 -0.66 14.48
N LEU A 118 12.93 0.13 14.37
CA LEU A 118 12.59 1.17 15.32
C LEU A 118 12.20 0.58 16.69
N THR A 119 11.29 -0.40 16.70
CA THR A 119 10.74 -1.01 17.93
C THR A 119 11.81 -1.73 18.75
N LYS A 120 12.68 -2.53 18.12
CA LYS A 120 13.77 -3.24 18.83
C LYS A 120 14.66 -2.31 19.63
N ASN A 121 14.91 -1.10 19.13
CA ASN A 121 15.75 -0.14 19.83
C ASN A 121 15.04 0.52 21.00
N LYS A 122 13.74 0.79 20.90
CA LYS A 122 12.97 1.37 22.01
C LYS A 122 13.00 0.45 23.24
N ILE A 123 12.98 -0.86 23.03
CA ILE A 123 13.06 -1.87 24.10
C ILE A 123 14.45 -1.85 24.76
N ILE A 124 15.53 -1.82 23.98
CA ILE A 124 16.91 -1.83 24.50
C ILE A 124 17.22 -0.58 25.34
N TYR A 125 16.77 0.61 24.91
CA TYR A 125 17.00 1.86 25.64
C TYR A 125 16.02 2.08 26.81
N SER A 126 14.98 1.27 26.94
CA SER A 126 14.04 1.30 28.05
C SER A 126 14.43 0.33 29.18
N ALA A 127 15.40 -0.55 28.94
CA ALA A 127 15.85 -1.59 29.86
C ALA A 127 17.19 -1.25 30.55
N ASN A 128 17.78 -0.09 30.22
CA ASN A 128 18.96 0.50 30.86
C ASN A 128 18.56 1.82 31.53
#